data_AF-A0A2N3VJJ0-F1
#
_entry.id   AF-A0A2N3VJJ0-F1
#
_cell.length_a   1.000
_cell.length_b   1.000
_cell.length_c   1.000
_cell.angle_alpha   90.00
_cell.angle_beta   90.00
_cell.angle_gamma   90.00
#
_symmetry.space_group_name_H-M   'P 1'
#
loop_
_entity.id
_entity.type
_entity.pdbx_description
1 polymer ?
#
loop_
_entity_poly.entity_id
_entity_poly.type
_entity_poly.pdbx_seq_one_letter_code
_entity_poly.pdbx_strand_id
1 'polypeptide(L)'
;MSSPETAGISIAVDQNEFLAEGASVVDAVLTVTTGPELAAVATPPPRLEILIIDCSGSMGNKRKFENARNATRTALDEIPDGTAFAIIEGTESARLIYPSDNTMSAPADRAHRASARRALDRLRPDGGTAMGSWLALARQVAAAHPGAQAHAILLTDGKNEHETPQQLATELDRAEGLFVCDCRGVGDDWVAEEVRKIASKLSGDANIVADPKDLAADFAAMMRSSAARVIPELTLKVWTPAGARVRMVKQVSPVLEDLTGRRVDAGAQVGEYPLSSWAAEEREYHVQVELEPAAPGREKLAARLSVLAGDEVLGQGLVRAVWTTDSTLSTRISTRVAHYTGQVELAQAVQEGLAARRNGDVTTATAKLRRAVELAAASGHESTAKLLRTVVEVEHDGTVKLRGQVAAADELALDIRSTKTARVRPEGG
;
A
#
# COMPACT_ATOMS: atom_id res chain seq x y z
N MET A 1 -12.24 -24.11 -4.67
CA MET A 1 -11.42 -25.34 -4.56
C MET A 1 -9.96 -24.94 -4.48
N SER A 2 -9.33 -25.17 -3.33
CA SER A 2 -7.94 -24.85 -3.05
C SER A 2 -7.02 -25.94 -3.60
N SER A 3 -5.84 -25.56 -4.08
CA SER A 3 -4.75 -26.53 -4.34
C SER A 3 -4.18 -27.01 -2.98
N PRO A 4 -3.60 -28.23 -2.89
CA PRO A 4 -2.89 -28.65 -1.69
C PRO A 4 -1.77 -27.67 -1.33
N GLU A 5 -1.50 -27.51 -0.03
CA GLU A 5 -0.33 -26.75 0.46
C GLU A 5 0.93 -27.27 -0.24
N THR A 6 1.56 -26.40 -1.01
CA THR A 6 2.80 -26.74 -1.71
C THR A 6 3.83 -25.72 -1.23
N ALA A 7 4.94 -26.19 -0.65
CA ALA A 7 6.08 -25.36 -0.26
C ALA A 7 5.78 -24.14 0.64
N GLY A 8 4.90 -24.28 1.64
CA GLY A 8 4.65 -23.21 2.61
C GLY A 8 3.84 -22.03 2.08
N ILE A 9 3.11 -22.18 0.97
CA ILE A 9 2.08 -21.24 0.51
C ILE A 9 0.70 -21.90 0.55
N SER A 10 -0.34 -21.13 0.89
CA SER A 10 -1.72 -21.55 0.76
C SER A 10 -2.52 -20.51 -0.02
N ILE A 11 -3.44 -21.00 -0.86
CA ILE A 11 -4.27 -20.17 -1.72
C ILE A 11 -5.71 -20.63 -1.61
N ALA A 12 -6.61 -19.67 -1.35
CA ALA A 12 -8.04 -19.89 -1.30
C ALA A 12 -8.77 -18.88 -2.19
N VAL A 13 -9.85 -19.31 -2.83
CA VAL A 13 -10.74 -18.44 -3.61
C VAL A 13 -12.12 -18.49 -3.00
N ASP A 14 -12.61 -17.35 -2.55
CA ASP A 14 -13.96 -17.13 -2.06
C ASP A 14 -14.78 -16.39 -3.11
N GLN A 15 -15.97 -16.89 -3.41
CA GLN A 15 -16.88 -16.30 -4.39
C GLN A 15 -18.30 -16.83 -4.19
N ASN A 16 -19.29 -16.13 -4.74
CA ASN A 16 -20.53 -16.77 -5.14
C ASN A 16 -20.43 -17.15 -6.63
N GLU A 17 -20.34 -18.44 -6.97
CA GLU A 17 -20.32 -18.87 -8.38
C GLU A 17 -21.65 -18.64 -9.11
N PHE A 18 -22.77 -18.48 -8.40
CA PHE A 18 -24.09 -18.40 -9.02
C PHE A 18 -24.43 -16.98 -9.46
N LEU A 19 -24.67 -16.81 -10.76
CA LEU A 19 -25.03 -15.56 -11.38
C LEU A 19 -26.50 -15.58 -11.81
N ALA A 20 -27.18 -14.43 -11.68
CA ALA A 20 -28.51 -14.25 -12.23
C ALA A 20 -28.48 -14.35 -13.77
N GLU A 21 -29.61 -14.73 -14.37
CA GLU A 21 -29.74 -14.75 -15.83
C GLU A 21 -29.35 -13.40 -16.45
N GLY A 22 -28.49 -13.44 -17.46
CA GLY A 22 -27.97 -12.25 -18.15
C GLY A 22 -26.84 -11.50 -17.43
N ALA A 23 -26.50 -11.84 -16.18
CA ALA A 23 -25.37 -11.24 -15.49
C ALA A 23 -24.04 -11.64 -16.16
N SER A 24 -23.11 -10.69 -16.28
CA SER A 24 -21.85 -10.86 -17.02
C SER A 24 -20.60 -10.66 -16.18
N VAL A 25 -20.73 -10.33 -14.89
CA VAL A 25 -19.60 -10.05 -14.00
C VAL A 25 -19.60 -11.07 -12.87
N VAL A 26 -18.42 -11.63 -12.59
CA VAL A 26 -18.17 -12.46 -11.41
C VAL A 26 -17.10 -11.81 -10.54
N ASP A 27 -17.34 -11.84 -9.24
CA ASP A 27 -16.45 -11.36 -8.19
C ASP A 27 -15.84 -12.55 -7.45
N ALA A 28 -14.54 -12.47 -7.21
CA ALA A 28 -13.83 -13.44 -6.39
C ALA A 28 -12.78 -12.75 -5.51
N VAL A 29 -12.58 -13.26 -4.30
CA VAL A 29 -11.48 -12.87 -3.43
C VAL A 29 -10.49 -14.01 -3.31
N LEU A 30 -9.27 -13.74 -3.73
CA LEU A 30 -8.12 -14.63 -3.61
C LEU A 30 -7.39 -14.31 -2.30
N THR A 31 -7.34 -15.25 -1.36
CA THR A 31 -6.47 -15.18 -0.18
C THR A 31 -5.17 -15.92 -0.49
N VAL A 32 -4.03 -15.26 -0.27
CA VAL A 32 -2.70 -15.83 -0.41
C VAL A 32 -2.01 -15.73 0.94
N THR A 33 -1.64 -16.88 1.51
CA THR A 33 -0.90 -16.96 2.77
C THR A 33 0.46 -17.56 2.51
N THR A 34 1.49 -16.88 2.98
CA THR A 34 2.88 -17.32 2.90
C THR A 34 3.37 -17.67 4.30
N GLY A 35 3.92 -18.87 4.45
CA GLY A 35 4.38 -19.44 5.71
C GLY A 35 5.89 -19.29 5.90
N PRO A 36 6.37 -19.57 7.13
CA PRO A 36 7.80 -19.53 7.45
C PRO A 36 8.62 -20.54 6.65
N GLU A 37 8.01 -21.61 6.16
CA GLU A 37 8.67 -22.62 5.32
C GLU A 37 9.11 -22.02 3.97
N LEU A 38 8.23 -21.27 3.30
CA LEU A 38 8.56 -20.59 2.05
C LEU A 38 9.66 -19.54 2.27
N ALA A 39 9.55 -18.80 3.38
CA ALA A 39 10.56 -17.83 3.79
C ALA A 39 11.93 -18.46 4.06
N ALA A 40 11.97 -19.69 4.59
CA ALA A 40 13.21 -20.39 4.94
C ALA A 40 13.94 -20.99 3.73
N VAL A 41 13.21 -21.39 2.68
CA VAL A 41 13.80 -21.93 1.44
C VAL A 41 14.09 -20.83 0.40
N ALA A 42 13.50 -19.65 0.55
CA ALA A 42 13.80 -18.50 -0.28
C ALA A 42 15.28 -18.10 -0.12
N THR A 43 15.98 -17.90 -1.24
CA THR A 43 17.30 -17.27 -1.22
C THR A 43 17.07 -15.76 -1.18
N PRO A 44 17.37 -15.07 -0.06
CA PRO A 44 17.11 -13.64 0.03
C PRO A 44 17.99 -12.91 -0.99
N PRO A 45 17.42 -12.00 -1.79
CA PRO A 45 18.20 -11.18 -2.71
C PRO A 45 19.15 -10.25 -1.93
N PRO A 46 20.19 -9.69 -2.58
CA PRO A 46 20.94 -8.57 -2.00
C PRO A 46 19.97 -7.48 -1.54
N ARG A 47 20.24 -6.84 -0.40
CA ARG A 47 19.35 -5.81 0.15
C ARG A 47 19.95 -4.42 0.01
N LEU A 48 19.10 -3.44 -0.24
CA LEU A 48 19.44 -2.03 -0.32
C LEU A 48 18.41 -1.21 0.47
N GLU A 49 18.88 -0.40 1.42
CA GLU A 49 18.06 0.49 2.23
C GLU A 49 18.39 1.96 1.95
N ILE A 50 17.40 2.74 1.52
CA ILE A 50 17.55 4.15 1.16
C ILE A 50 16.79 5.01 2.17
N LEU A 51 17.48 5.85 2.92
CA LEU A 51 16.88 6.75 3.90
C LEU A 51 16.77 8.16 3.30
N ILE A 52 15.55 8.60 2.98
CA ILE A 52 15.26 9.91 2.38
C ILE A 52 14.67 10.83 3.47
N ILE A 53 15.40 11.90 3.79
CA ILE A 53 15.07 12.80 4.90
C ILE A 53 14.76 14.18 4.34
N ASP A 54 13.52 14.64 4.53
CA ASP A 54 13.18 16.05 4.32
C ASP A 54 14.03 16.94 5.24
N CYS A 55 14.75 17.85 4.59
CA CYS A 55 15.59 18.85 5.22
C CYS A 55 15.17 20.25 4.79
N SER A 56 13.92 20.44 4.37
CA SER A 56 13.33 21.76 4.09
C SER A 56 13.31 22.65 5.34
N GLY A 57 13.13 23.96 5.13
CA GLY A 57 13.11 24.93 6.23
C GLY A 57 12.02 24.67 7.28
N SER A 58 10.87 24.08 6.91
CA SER A 58 9.75 23.78 7.83
C SER A 58 10.14 22.78 8.92
N MET A 59 11.06 21.87 8.61
CA MET A 59 11.59 20.87 9.55
C MET A 59 12.30 21.49 10.76
N GLY A 60 12.75 22.75 10.67
CA GLY A 60 13.39 23.46 11.78
C GLY A 60 12.47 23.72 12.98
N ASN A 61 11.16 23.58 12.82
CA ASN A 61 10.17 23.85 13.85
C ASN A 61 9.91 22.65 14.76
N LYS A 62 9.43 22.91 15.99
CA LYS A 62 8.88 21.90 16.93
C LYS A 62 9.76 20.65 17.13
N ARG A 63 11.09 20.78 17.00
CA ARG A 63 12.06 19.68 17.06
C ARG A 63 11.82 18.57 16.02
N LYS A 64 11.08 18.82 14.92
CA LYS A 64 10.80 17.83 13.86
C LYS A 64 12.12 17.30 13.29
N PHE A 65 13.02 18.19 12.90
CA PHE A 65 14.34 17.84 12.36
C PHE A 65 15.22 17.02 13.32
N GLU A 66 15.25 17.39 14.62
CA GLU A 66 16.01 16.62 15.61
C GLU A 66 15.51 15.17 15.73
N ASN A 67 14.19 15.00 15.75
CA ASN A 67 13.56 13.68 15.82
C ASN A 67 13.72 12.89 14.52
N ALA A 68 13.62 13.54 13.35
CA ALA A 68 13.90 12.93 12.05
C ALA A 68 15.33 12.39 11.96
N ARG A 69 16.31 13.18 12.42
CA ARG A 69 17.71 12.77 12.52
C ARG A 69 17.89 11.60 13.49
N ASN A 70 17.20 11.61 14.64
CA ASN A 70 17.24 10.51 15.59
C ASN A 70 16.57 9.23 15.04
N ALA A 71 15.47 9.37 14.31
CA ALA A 71 14.78 8.27 13.67
C ALA A 71 15.63 7.62 12.58
N THR A 72 16.31 8.43 11.77
CA THR A 72 17.28 7.94 10.77
C THR A 72 18.42 7.18 11.46
N ARG A 73 18.95 7.70 12.57
CA ARG A 73 19.97 6.99 13.38
C ARG A 73 19.47 5.65 13.89
N THR A 74 18.22 5.58 14.31
CA THR A 74 17.58 4.36 14.80
C THR A 74 17.40 3.37 13.64
N ALA A 75 16.96 3.84 12.48
CA ALA A 75 16.86 3.00 11.28
C ALA A 75 18.21 2.41 10.88
N LEU A 76 19.30 3.19 10.90
CA LEU A 76 20.66 2.71 10.64
C LEU A 76 21.12 1.57 11.56
N ASP A 77 20.62 1.54 12.81
CA ASP A 77 20.93 0.47 13.76
C ASP A 77 20.16 -0.83 13.48
N GLU A 78 19.01 -0.72 12.81
CA GLU A 78 18.17 -1.86 12.43
C GLU A 78 18.59 -2.49 11.10
N ILE A 79 19.38 -1.77 10.28
CA ILE A 79 19.91 -2.32 9.01
C ILE A 79 20.87 -3.48 9.33
N PRO A 80 20.64 -4.70 8.82
CA PRO A 80 21.54 -5.83 9.05
C PRO A 80 22.95 -5.60 8.50
N ASP A 81 23.98 -6.14 9.17
CA ASP A 81 25.37 -6.04 8.72
C ASP A 81 25.53 -6.54 7.27
N GLY A 82 26.33 -5.81 6.48
CA GLY A 82 26.58 -6.10 5.06
C GLY A 82 25.52 -5.58 4.09
N THR A 83 24.32 -5.19 4.56
CA THR A 83 23.28 -4.59 3.70
C THR A 83 23.76 -3.28 3.09
N ALA A 84 23.53 -3.07 1.79
CA ALA A 84 23.85 -1.80 1.16
C ALA A 84 22.90 -0.70 1.68
N PHE A 85 23.40 0.49 1.96
CA PHE A 85 22.56 1.60 2.35
C PHE A 85 23.04 2.95 1.80
N ALA A 86 22.08 3.86 1.68
CA ALA A 86 22.29 5.24 1.26
C ALA A 86 21.45 6.19 2.11
N ILE A 87 21.92 7.42 2.27
CA ILE A 87 21.16 8.48 2.94
C ILE A 87 21.08 9.69 2.01
N ILE A 88 19.86 10.11 1.74
CA ILE A 88 19.52 11.22 0.86
C ILE A 88 18.95 12.36 1.70
N GLU A 89 19.54 13.53 1.53
CA GLU A 89 18.93 14.80 1.96
C GLU A 89 17.99 15.29 0.86
N GLY A 90 16.75 15.61 1.24
CA GLY A 90 15.75 16.18 0.36
C GLY A 90 15.44 17.64 0.68
N THR A 91 15.52 18.51 -0.31
CA THR A 91 15.02 19.90 -0.29
C THR A 91 14.23 20.21 -1.58
N GLU A 92 14.35 21.38 -2.20
CA GLU A 92 13.98 21.60 -3.61
C GLU A 92 14.84 20.78 -4.59
N SER A 93 15.95 20.22 -4.10
CA SER A 93 16.83 19.28 -4.80
C SER A 93 17.07 18.03 -3.95
N ALA A 94 17.90 17.10 -4.42
CA ALA A 94 18.31 15.95 -3.62
C ALA A 94 19.83 15.82 -3.60
N ARG A 95 20.39 15.48 -2.44
CA ARG A 95 21.82 15.22 -2.29
C ARG A 95 22.07 13.91 -1.57
N LEU A 96 22.95 13.09 -2.14
CA LEU A 96 23.46 11.91 -1.45
C LEU A 96 24.44 12.39 -0.37
N ILE A 97 24.05 12.28 0.90
CA ILE A 97 24.91 12.70 2.02
C ILE A 97 25.74 11.56 2.58
N TYR A 98 25.34 10.32 2.30
CA TYR A 98 26.12 9.14 2.58
C TYR A 98 25.83 8.03 1.57
N PRO A 99 26.85 7.36 1.01
CA PRO A 99 28.30 7.58 1.23
C PRO A 99 28.84 8.89 0.60
N SER A 100 30.01 9.37 1.04
CA SER A 100 30.59 10.65 0.60
C SER A 100 31.63 10.53 -0.52
N ASP A 101 31.89 9.33 -1.02
CA ASP A 101 32.97 8.98 -1.97
C ASP A 101 32.46 8.77 -3.41
N ASN A 102 31.33 9.39 -3.76
CA ASN A 102 30.62 9.27 -5.04
C ASN A 102 30.13 7.85 -5.39
N THR A 103 30.27 6.88 -4.49
CA THR A 103 29.54 5.61 -4.62
C THR A 103 28.05 5.84 -4.34
N MET A 104 27.18 4.95 -4.84
CA MET A 104 25.74 5.09 -4.65
C MET A 104 25.24 4.48 -3.33
N SER A 105 26.05 3.63 -2.68
CA SER A 105 25.73 3.00 -1.40
C SER A 105 27.01 2.53 -0.70
N ALA A 106 26.88 2.25 0.59
CA ALA A 106 27.94 1.62 1.39
C ALA A 106 27.40 0.40 2.14
N PRO A 107 28.23 -0.61 2.46
CA PRO A 107 27.81 -1.73 3.29
C PRO A 107 27.59 -1.27 4.73
N ALA A 108 26.52 -1.74 5.36
CA ALA A 108 26.26 -1.51 6.77
C ALA A 108 27.29 -2.26 7.63
N ASP A 109 28.23 -1.52 8.21
CA ASP A 109 29.15 -2.02 9.22
C ASP A 109 29.40 -0.94 10.29
N ARG A 110 30.23 -1.25 11.29
CA ARG A 110 30.54 -0.31 12.38
C ARG A 110 31.14 1.02 11.87
N ALA A 111 32.03 0.97 10.89
CA ALA A 111 32.74 2.15 10.38
C ALA A 111 31.83 3.02 9.51
N HIS A 112 31.03 2.40 8.64
CA HIS A 112 30.09 3.09 7.78
C HIS A 112 28.93 3.69 8.57
N ARG A 113 28.38 2.98 9.57
CA ARG A 113 27.37 3.56 10.49
C ARG A 113 27.92 4.76 11.27
N ALA A 114 29.14 4.68 11.79
CA ALA A 114 29.75 5.81 12.48
C ALA A 114 29.98 7.02 11.55
N SER A 115 30.32 6.78 10.29
CA SER A 115 30.52 7.83 9.28
C SER A 115 29.21 8.47 8.83
N ALA A 116 28.19 7.65 8.57
CA ALA A 116 26.83 8.10 8.29
C ALA A 116 26.26 8.98 9.41
N ARG A 117 26.47 8.60 10.68
CA ARG A 117 26.10 9.41 11.85
C ARG A 117 26.76 10.79 11.83
N ARG A 118 28.03 10.89 11.45
CA ARG A 118 28.73 12.18 11.33
C ARG A 118 28.21 13.00 10.15
N ALA A 119 27.76 12.37 9.06
CA ALA A 119 27.11 13.08 7.96
C ALA A 119 25.77 13.66 8.41
N LEU A 120 24.96 12.88 9.13
CA LEU A 120 23.68 13.31 9.72
C LEU A 120 23.83 14.49 10.69
N ASP A 121 24.93 14.57 11.45
CA ASP A 121 25.18 15.69 12.37
C ASP A 121 25.37 17.04 11.65
N ARG A 122 25.73 17.01 10.35
CA ARG A 122 25.96 18.20 9.53
C ARG A 122 24.72 18.71 8.81
N LEU A 123 23.68 17.88 8.68
CA LEU A 123 22.43 18.28 8.03
C LEU A 123 21.81 19.48 8.76
N ARG A 124 21.18 20.38 8.01
CA ARG A 124 20.43 21.52 8.52
C ARG A 124 19.08 21.63 7.78
N PRO A 125 18.01 22.05 8.46
CA PRO A 125 16.73 22.29 7.82
C PRO A 125 16.80 23.64 7.07
N ASP A 126 16.91 23.61 5.75
CA ASP A 126 16.94 24.76 4.85
C ASP A 126 16.47 24.38 3.44
N GLY A 127 15.91 25.35 2.71
CA GLY A 127 15.40 25.14 1.35
C GLY A 127 13.95 24.65 1.28
N GLY A 128 13.56 24.19 0.09
CA GLY A 128 12.20 23.82 -0.29
C GLY A 128 11.89 22.32 -0.24
N THR A 129 10.85 21.90 -0.94
CA THR A 129 10.36 20.50 -0.97
C THR A 129 9.98 20.08 -2.39
N ALA A 130 10.78 19.19 -3.00
CA ALA A 130 10.54 18.57 -4.30
C ALA A 130 10.76 17.05 -4.22
N MET A 131 9.73 16.31 -3.80
CA MET A 131 9.81 14.87 -3.48
C MET A 131 10.26 14.04 -4.69
N GLY A 132 9.85 14.41 -5.90
CA GLY A 132 10.27 13.81 -7.16
C GLY A 132 11.77 13.91 -7.39
N SER A 133 12.42 15.02 -7.04
CA SER A 133 13.88 15.12 -7.08
C SER A 133 14.55 14.09 -6.15
N TRP A 134 13.95 13.82 -5.00
CA TRP A 134 14.46 12.85 -4.01
C TRP A 134 14.31 11.43 -4.52
N LEU A 135 13.13 11.11 -5.07
CA LEU A 135 12.82 9.83 -5.69
C LEU A 135 13.71 9.58 -6.91
N ALA A 136 14.04 10.60 -7.70
CA ALA A 136 14.97 10.49 -8.82
C ALA A 136 16.38 10.10 -8.40
N LEU A 137 16.85 10.59 -7.26
CA LEU A 137 18.14 10.16 -6.70
C LEU A 137 18.04 8.76 -6.09
N ALA A 138 16.96 8.45 -5.38
CA ALA A 138 16.72 7.10 -4.86
C ALA A 138 16.67 6.05 -5.99
N ARG A 139 16.05 6.38 -7.12
CA ARG A 139 16.06 5.56 -8.33
C ARG A 139 17.46 5.33 -8.87
N GLN A 140 18.32 6.36 -8.91
CA GLN A 140 19.71 6.19 -9.34
C GLN A 140 20.47 5.25 -8.41
N VAL A 141 20.24 5.37 -7.11
CA VAL A 141 20.82 4.47 -6.11
C VAL A 141 20.32 3.03 -6.30
N ALA A 142 19.02 2.83 -6.49
CA ALA A 142 18.43 1.51 -6.76
C ALA A 142 18.93 0.90 -8.09
N ALA A 143 19.02 1.70 -9.15
CA ALA A 143 19.51 1.24 -10.46
C ALA A 143 20.98 0.79 -10.44
N ALA A 144 21.79 1.29 -9.50
CA ALA A 144 23.16 0.81 -9.27
C ALA A 144 23.22 -0.57 -8.59
N HIS A 145 22.09 -1.13 -8.17
CA HIS A 145 21.97 -2.41 -7.46
C HIS A 145 20.94 -3.33 -8.15
N PRO A 146 21.16 -3.73 -9.41
CA PRO A 146 20.23 -4.61 -10.12
C PRO A 146 20.04 -5.93 -9.38
N GLY A 147 18.79 -6.37 -9.25
CA GLY A 147 18.43 -7.61 -8.54
C GLY A 147 18.44 -7.51 -7.01
N ALA A 148 18.76 -6.33 -6.45
CA ALA A 148 18.58 -6.10 -5.03
C ALA A 148 17.12 -5.87 -4.67
N GLN A 149 16.68 -6.37 -3.52
CA GLN A 149 15.46 -5.90 -2.87
C GLN A 149 15.75 -4.51 -2.29
N ALA A 150 15.41 -3.49 -3.07
CA ALA A 150 15.57 -2.11 -2.69
C ALA A 150 14.33 -1.58 -1.97
N HIS A 151 14.55 -0.96 -0.82
CA HIS A 151 13.53 -0.33 -0.01
C HIS A 151 13.97 1.09 0.35
N ALA A 152 13.03 2.02 0.32
CA ALA A 152 13.23 3.41 0.69
C ALA A 152 12.25 3.80 1.81
N ILE A 153 12.74 4.56 2.77
CA ILE A 153 11.91 5.30 3.73
C ILE A 153 11.96 6.77 3.34
N LEU A 154 10.80 7.37 3.05
CA LEU A 154 10.64 8.78 2.77
C LEU A 154 9.93 9.48 3.92
N LEU A 155 10.56 10.48 4.52
CA LEU A 155 9.95 11.36 5.51
C LEU A 155 9.77 12.76 4.92
N THR A 156 8.59 13.35 5.13
CA THR A 156 8.28 14.76 4.82
C THR A 156 7.50 15.41 5.97
N ASP A 157 7.69 16.70 6.19
CA ASP A 157 6.77 17.51 7.01
C ASP A 157 5.95 18.52 6.21
N GLY A 158 6.25 18.66 4.92
CA GLY A 158 5.71 19.70 4.05
C GLY A 158 5.01 19.15 2.81
N LYS A 159 4.40 20.10 2.08
CA LYS A 159 3.77 19.89 0.79
C LYS A 159 4.80 19.88 -0.33
N ASN A 160 4.49 19.21 -1.44
CA ASN A 160 5.39 19.13 -2.58
C ASN A 160 5.33 20.38 -3.49
N GLU A 161 5.75 21.53 -2.98
CA GLU A 161 5.51 22.85 -3.59
C GLU A 161 6.59 23.32 -4.58
N HIS A 162 7.73 22.63 -4.68
CA HIS A 162 8.88 23.05 -5.50
C HIS A 162 9.05 22.22 -6.78
N GLU A 163 8.01 21.49 -7.17
CA GLU A 163 7.89 20.85 -8.47
C GLU A 163 6.42 20.82 -8.91
N THR A 164 6.17 20.46 -10.16
CA THR A 164 4.82 20.27 -10.68
C THR A 164 4.32 18.84 -10.41
N PRO A 165 3.00 18.63 -10.29
CA PRO A 165 2.43 17.28 -10.17
C PRO A 165 2.81 16.33 -11.32
N GLN A 166 3.07 16.87 -12.52
CA GLN A 166 3.52 16.12 -13.69
C GLN A 166 4.98 15.66 -13.58
N GLN A 167 5.85 16.46 -12.95
CA GLN A 167 7.23 16.06 -12.68
C GLN A 167 7.28 14.89 -11.70
N LEU A 168 6.53 14.99 -10.58
CA LEU A 168 6.39 13.88 -9.64
C LEU A 168 5.83 12.63 -10.33
N ALA A 169 4.76 12.77 -11.13
CA ALA A 169 4.16 11.63 -11.84
C ALA A 169 5.16 10.96 -12.79
N THR A 170 5.92 11.74 -13.57
CA THR A 170 6.94 11.23 -14.49
C THR A 170 8.02 10.47 -13.75
N GLU A 171 8.45 10.96 -12.59
CA GLU A 171 9.46 10.27 -11.80
C GLU A 171 8.93 8.98 -11.18
N LEU A 172 7.69 8.99 -10.68
CA LEU A 172 7.06 7.79 -10.16
C LEU A 172 6.91 6.69 -11.23
N ASP A 173 6.58 7.05 -12.48
CA ASP A 173 6.55 6.09 -13.59
C ASP A 173 7.94 5.50 -13.90
N ARG A 174 9.02 6.27 -13.69
CA ARG A 174 10.39 5.78 -13.89
C ARG A 174 10.90 4.93 -12.72
N ALA A 175 10.39 5.17 -11.52
CA ALA A 175 10.79 4.49 -10.29
C ALA A 175 9.99 3.21 -10.01
N GLU A 176 8.79 3.06 -10.61
CA GLU A 176 7.94 1.87 -10.42
C GLU A 176 8.70 0.58 -10.73
N GLY A 177 8.61 -0.38 -9.81
CA GLY A 177 9.30 -1.68 -9.90
C GLY A 177 10.79 -1.67 -9.55
N LEU A 178 11.41 -0.52 -9.29
CA LEU A 178 12.83 -0.45 -8.94
C LEU A 178 13.11 -0.50 -7.43
N PHE A 179 12.19 0.00 -6.61
CA PHE A 179 12.26 -0.07 -5.15
C PHE A 179 10.87 0.11 -4.54
N VAL A 180 10.70 -0.41 -3.32
CA VAL A 180 9.52 -0.15 -2.47
C VAL A 180 9.73 1.15 -1.70
N CYS A 181 8.71 2.00 -1.55
CA CYS A 181 8.84 3.26 -0.80
C CYS A 181 7.77 3.41 0.30
N ASP A 182 8.18 3.22 1.55
CA ASP A 182 7.35 3.54 2.71
C ASP A 182 7.48 5.03 3.04
N CYS A 183 6.34 5.74 3.10
CA CYS A 183 6.28 7.17 3.26
C CYS A 183 5.68 7.58 4.62
N ARG A 184 6.27 8.58 5.27
CA ARG A 184 5.79 9.16 6.54
C ARG A 184 5.64 10.67 6.41
N GLY A 185 4.44 11.15 6.75
CA GLY A 185 4.19 12.56 7.00
C GLY A 185 4.30 12.86 8.49
N VAL A 186 5.17 13.79 8.90
CA VAL A 186 5.32 14.19 10.31
C VAL A 186 4.61 15.50 10.60
N GLY A 187 3.84 15.53 11.69
CA GLY A 187 3.00 16.68 12.03
C GLY A 187 1.84 16.83 11.06
N ASP A 188 1.49 18.07 10.71
CA ASP A 188 0.22 18.40 10.07
C ASP A 188 0.33 19.36 8.86
N ASP A 189 1.54 19.68 8.40
CA ASP A 189 1.78 20.69 7.35
C ASP A 189 1.99 20.10 5.93
N TRP A 190 1.58 18.85 5.69
CA TRP A 190 1.78 18.08 4.44
C TRP A 190 0.47 17.60 3.81
N VAL A 191 0.52 17.11 2.57
CA VAL A 191 -0.68 16.65 1.83
C VAL A 191 -0.76 15.12 1.82
N ALA A 192 -1.84 14.57 2.38
CA ALA A 192 -2.08 13.12 2.43
C ALA A 192 -2.10 12.44 1.05
N GLU A 193 -2.70 13.10 0.05
CA GLU A 193 -2.77 12.57 -1.32
C GLU A 193 -1.39 12.40 -1.96
N GLU A 194 -0.46 13.34 -1.75
CA GLU A 194 0.90 13.28 -2.31
C GLU A 194 1.66 12.08 -1.74
N VAL A 195 1.68 11.95 -0.41
CA VAL A 195 2.36 10.85 0.30
C VAL A 195 1.76 9.50 -0.07
N ARG A 196 0.42 9.40 -0.13
CA ARG A 196 -0.29 8.17 -0.51
C ARG A 196 -0.05 7.80 -1.96
N LYS A 197 0.03 8.77 -2.87
CA LYS A 197 0.34 8.54 -4.29
C LYS A 197 1.73 7.94 -4.46
N ILE A 198 2.73 8.45 -3.75
CA ILE A 198 4.11 7.92 -3.80
C ILE A 198 4.13 6.48 -3.27
N ALA A 199 3.63 6.25 -2.06
CA ALA A 199 3.62 4.93 -1.43
C ALA A 199 2.89 3.91 -2.30
N SER A 200 1.67 4.25 -2.77
CA SER A 200 0.89 3.35 -3.62
C SER A 200 1.63 3.04 -4.92
N LYS A 201 2.12 4.03 -5.66
CA LYS A 201 2.79 3.81 -6.96
C LYS A 201 4.10 3.02 -6.82
N LEU A 202 4.77 3.12 -5.67
CA LEU A 202 6.00 2.38 -5.35
C LEU A 202 5.76 1.21 -4.39
N SER A 203 4.53 0.64 -4.37
CA SER A 203 4.18 -0.58 -3.62
C SER A 203 4.55 -0.59 -2.13
N GLY A 204 4.61 0.58 -1.50
CA GLY A 204 4.91 0.77 -0.08
C GLY A 204 3.71 1.29 0.71
N ASP A 205 3.97 1.67 1.96
CA ASP A 205 2.95 2.11 2.91
C ASP A 205 3.05 3.61 3.26
N ALA A 206 1.90 4.27 3.40
CA ALA A 206 1.81 5.65 3.87
C ALA A 206 1.22 5.71 5.29
N ASN A 207 1.83 6.50 6.17
CA ASN A 207 1.26 6.80 7.50
C ASN A 207 1.61 8.20 8.00
N ILE A 208 0.83 8.68 8.96
CA ILE A 208 1.13 9.89 9.74
C ILE A 208 1.90 9.54 11.01
N VAL A 209 2.89 10.38 11.33
CA VAL A 209 3.53 10.46 12.65
C VAL A 209 3.19 11.82 13.26
N ALA A 210 2.14 11.84 14.09
CA ALA A 210 1.58 13.10 14.59
C ALA A 210 2.52 13.84 15.56
N ASP A 211 3.11 13.12 16.54
CA ASP A 211 4.18 13.67 17.39
C ASP A 211 5.54 13.22 16.82
N PRO A 212 6.45 14.15 16.46
CA PRO A 212 7.78 13.81 15.99
C PRO A 212 8.56 12.84 16.90
N LYS A 213 8.29 12.81 18.21
CA LYS A 213 8.95 11.88 19.14
C LYS A 213 8.74 10.41 18.79
N ASP A 214 7.65 10.08 18.10
CA ASP A 214 7.30 8.71 17.72
C ASP A 214 8.06 8.25 16.46
N LEU A 215 8.72 9.15 15.73
CA LEU A 215 9.42 8.84 14.48
C LEU A 215 10.47 7.73 14.65
N ALA A 216 11.19 7.70 15.76
CA ALA A 216 12.24 6.69 15.96
C ALA A 216 11.67 5.28 16.10
N ALA A 217 10.57 5.13 16.83
CA ALA A 217 9.90 3.85 16.97
C ALA A 217 9.27 3.40 15.64
N ASP A 218 8.68 4.34 14.89
CA ASP A 218 8.08 4.07 13.58
C ASP A 218 9.14 3.62 12.55
N PHE A 219 10.26 4.36 12.43
CA PHE A 219 11.37 3.99 11.54
C PHE A 219 11.97 2.62 11.87
N ALA A 220 12.12 2.33 13.17
CA ALA A 220 12.61 1.02 13.59
C ALA A 220 11.63 -0.11 13.20
N ALA A 221 10.32 0.13 13.34
CA ALA A 221 9.30 -0.83 12.93
C ALA A 221 9.28 -1.03 11.40
N MET A 222 9.43 0.03 10.61
CA MET A 222 9.55 -0.06 9.15
C MET A 222 10.77 -0.89 8.73
N MET A 223 11.94 -0.64 9.34
CA MET A 223 13.15 -1.40 9.03
C MET A 223 13.01 -2.89 9.38
N ARG A 224 12.45 -3.21 10.54
CA ARG A 224 12.18 -4.62 10.90
C ARG A 224 11.17 -5.28 9.97
N SER A 225 10.14 -4.56 9.54
CA SER A 225 9.15 -5.04 8.56
C SER A 225 9.81 -5.32 7.21
N SER A 226 10.61 -4.37 6.70
CA SER A 226 11.39 -4.54 5.47
C SER A 226 12.33 -5.74 5.56
N ALA A 227 13.04 -5.91 6.68
CA ALA A 227 13.95 -7.03 6.90
C ALA A 227 13.25 -8.39 6.98
N ALA A 228 11.99 -8.42 7.43
CA ALA A 228 11.19 -9.64 7.50
C ALA A 228 10.68 -10.12 6.12
N ARG A 229 10.69 -9.25 5.10
CA ARG A 229 10.26 -9.58 3.73
C ARG A 229 11.36 -10.34 2.98
N VAL A 230 11.54 -11.61 3.28
CA VAL A 230 12.61 -12.45 2.70
C VAL A 230 12.18 -13.22 1.46
N ILE A 231 10.88 -13.32 1.20
CA ILE A 231 10.34 -13.94 0.00
C ILE A 231 10.36 -12.86 -1.11
N PRO A 232 11.01 -13.12 -2.25
CA PRO A 232 11.04 -12.19 -3.37
C PRO A 232 9.65 -11.81 -3.90
N GLU A 233 9.63 -10.91 -4.88
CA GLU A 233 8.40 -10.57 -5.60
C GLU A 233 7.69 -11.84 -6.13
N LEU A 234 6.38 -11.93 -5.88
CA LEU A 234 5.53 -12.98 -6.44
C LEU A 234 4.70 -12.40 -7.59
N THR A 235 4.15 -13.25 -8.44
CA THR A 235 3.31 -12.81 -9.55
C THR A 235 1.93 -13.44 -9.46
N LEU A 236 0.87 -12.62 -9.50
CA LEU A 236 -0.48 -13.12 -9.74
C LEU A 236 -0.72 -13.21 -11.24
N LYS A 237 -0.72 -14.43 -11.77
CA LYS A 237 -1.11 -14.72 -13.15
C LYS A 237 -2.60 -15.00 -13.23
N VAL A 238 -3.29 -14.26 -14.09
CA VAL A 238 -4.73 -14.38 -14.34
C VAL A 238 -4.94 -14.82 -15.77
N TRP A 239 -5.36 -16.08 -15.95
CA TRP A 239 -5.84 -16.57 -17.24
C TRP A 239 -7.35 -16.41 -17.34
N THR A 240 -7.86 -15.96 -18.49
CA THR A 240 -9.30 -15.88 -18.80
C THR A 240 -9.65 -16.63 -20.10
N PRO A 241 -10.87 -17.18 -20.26
CA PRO A 241 -11.30 -17.76 -21.53
C PRO A 241 -11.45 -16.67 -22.61
N ALA A 242 -11.49 -17.09 -23.88
CA ALA A 242 -11.70 -16.18 -24.99
C ALA A 242 -13.03 -15.41 -24.82
N GLY A 243 -13.00 -14.09 -25.05
CA GLY A 243 -14.15 -13.21 -24.85
C GLY A 243 -14.35 -12.71 -23.42
N ALA A 244 -13.63 -13.25 -22.43
CA ALA A 244 -13.63 -12.73 -21.07
C ALA A 244 -12.52 -11.70 -20.83
N ARG A 245 -12.80 -10.70 -20.00
CA ARG A 245 -11.84 -9.64 -19.63
C ARG A 245 -11.76 -9.45 -18.11
N VAL A 246 -10.56 -9.24 -17.61
CA VAL A 246 -10.36 -8.81 -16.22
C VAL A 246 -10.76 -7.35 -16.12
N ARG A 247 -11.77 -7.03 -15.31
CA ARG A 247 -12.21 -5.66 -15.05
C ARG A 247 -11.38 -4.97 -13.99
N MET A 248 -10.96 -5.73 -12.98
CA MET A 248 -10.33 -5.19 -11.78
C MET A 248 -9.46 -6.23 -11.09
N VAL A 249 -8.32 -5.80 -10.58
CA VAL A 249 -7.52 -6.53 -9.60
C VAL A 249 -7.11 -5.53 -8.52
N LYS A 250 -7.58 -5.73 -7.28
CA LYS A 250 -7.21 -4.89 -6.15
C LYS A 250 -6.69 -5.74 -5.02
N GLN A 251 -5.59 -5.35 -4.39
CA GLN A 251 -5.29 -5.83 -3.05
C GLN A 251 -6.30 -5.17 -2.10
N VAL A 252 -6.98 -5.96 -1.29
CA VAL A 252 -8.01 -5.49 -0.37
C VAL A 252 -7.65 -5.77 1.10
N SER A 253 -6.57 -6.49 1.36
CA SER A 253 -6.00 -6.67 2.70
C SER A 253 -4.49 -6.93 2.64
N PRO A 254 -3.69 -6.38 3.56
CA PRO A 254 -4.06 -5.51 4.71
C PRO A 254 -4.25 -4.03 4.35
N VAL A 255 -3.85 -3.62 3.14
CA VAL A 255 -3.97 -2.27 2.62
C VAL A 255 -4.66 -2.33 1.28
N LEU A 256 -5.58 -1.39 1.04
CA LEU A 256 -6.24 -1.22 -0.25
C LEU A 256 -5.27 -0.65 -1.28
N GLU A 257 -5.01 -1.40 -2.34
CA GLU A 257 -4.16 -0.99 -3.45
C GLU A 257 -4.79 -1.44 -4.78
N ASP A 258 -4.86 -0.54 -5.75
CA ASP A 258 -5.38 -0.87 -7.09
C ASP A 258 -4.26 -1.34 -8.00
N LEU A 259 -4.30 -2.62 -8.36
CA LEU A 259 -3.32 -3.28 -9.23
C LEU A 259 -3.82 -3.38 -10.67
N THR A 260 -5.04 -2.91 -10.97
CA THR A 260 -5.68 -3.09 -12.27
C THR A 260 -4.84 -2.55 -13.42
N GLY A 261 -4.21 -1.38 -13.22
CA GLY A 261 -3.32 -0.75 -14.19
C GLY A 261 -1.90 -1.35 -14.28
N ARG A 262 -1.55 -2.29 -13.39
CA ARG A 262 -0.22 -2.94 -13.35
C ARG A 262 -0.15 -4.24 -14.14
N ARG A 263 -1.16 -4.50 -14.97
CA ARG A 263 -1.22 -5.69 -15.80
C ARG A 263 -0.06 -5.68 -16.81
N VAL A 264 0.73 -6.75 -16.81
CA VAL A 264 1.67 -7.09 -17.88
C VAL A 264 1.04 -8.18 -18.73
N ASP A 265 0.88 -7.94 -20.03
CA ASP A 265 0.30 -8.94 -20.93
C ASP A 265 1.33 -10.04 -21.24
N ALA A 266 0.99 -11.28 -20.87
CA ALA A 266 1.82 -12.48 -21.06
C ALA A 266 1.20 -13.45 -22.09
N GLY A 267 0.35 -12.92 -22.97
CA GLY A 267 -0.36 -13.66 -24.02
C GLY A 267 -1.81 -13.20 -24.17
N ALA A 268 -2.50 -13.65 -25.22
CA ALA A 268 -3.84 -13.17 -25.57
C ALA A 268 -4.90 -13.36 -24.48
N GLN A 269 -4.67 -14.31 -23.55
CA GLN A 269 -5.61 -14.71 -22.51
C GLN A 269 -4.99 -14.63 -21.11
N VAL A 270 -3.78 -14.08 -20.98
CA VAL A 270 -3.00 -14.11 -19.74
C VAL A 270 -2.52 -12.71 -19.42
N GLY A 271 -2.88 -12.24 -18.22
CA GLY A 271 -2.30 -11.04 -17.63
C GLY A 271 -1.59 -11.39 -16.35
N GLU A 272 -0.45 -10.76 -16.11
CA GLU A 272 0.35 -10.91 -14.91
C GLU A 272 0.33 -9.62 -14.11
N TYR A 273 0.21 -9.75 -12.79
CA TYR A 273 0.18 -8.64 -11.85
C TYR A 273 1.34 -8.84 -10.86
N PRO A 274 2.40 -8.01 -10.92
CA PRO A 274 3.48 -8.05 -9.95
C PRO A 274 2.95 -7.81 -8.53
N LEU A 275 3.37 -8.64 -7.58
CA LEU A 275 3.01 -8.55 -6.16
C LEU A 275 4.27 -8.29 -5.35
N SER A 276 4.29 -7.21 -4.57
CA SER A 276 5.47 -6.81 -3.77
C SER A 276 5.99 -7.94 -2.88
N SER A 277 7.28 -7.90 -2.55
CA SER A 277 7.96 -8.91 -1.72
C SER A 277 7.21 -9.27 -0.43
N TRP A 278 7.38 -10.51 0.02
CA TRP A 278 6.57 -11.10 1.09
C TRP A 278 7.39 -11.44 2.32
N ALA A 279 6.79 -11.24 3.49
CA ALA A 279 7.18 -11.89 4.74
C ALA A 279 6.35 -13.16 4.94
N ALA A 280 6.43 -13.81 6.10
CA ALA A 280 5.40 -14.78 6.51
C ALA A 280 4.11 -14.01 6.83
N GLU A 281 3.27 -13.81 5.82
CA GLU A 281 2.09 -12.94 5.90
C GLU A 281 0.92 -13.45 5.04
N GLU A 282 -0.22 -12.79 5.17
CA GLU A 282 -1.45 -13.05 4.41
C GLU A 282 -1.87 -11.76 3.71
N ARG A 283 -2.21 -11.85 2.42
CA ARG A 283 -2.81 -10.76 1.65
C ARG A 283 -4.00 -11.28 0.86
N GLU A 284 -4.94 -10.39 0.58
CA GLU A 284 -6.16 -10.73 -0.15
C GLU A 284 -6.37 -9.83 -1.35
N TYR A 285 -6.85 -10.41 -2.45
CA TYR A 285 -7.03 -9.75 -3.73
C TYR A 285 -8.45 -9.93 -4.25
N HIS A 286 -9.14 -8.83 -4.51
CA HIS A 286 -10.44 -8.84 -5.16
C HIS A 286 -10.26 -8.76 -6.67
N VAL A 287 -10.70 -9.80 -7.37
CA VAL A 287 -10.65 -9.92 -8.82
C VAL A 287 -12.07 -9.87 -9.37
N GLN A 288 -12.31 -8.99 -10.34
CA GLN A 288 -13.54 -8.96 -11.13
C GLN A 288 -13.25 -9.41 -12.56
N VAL A 289 -14.04 -10.37 -13.03
CA VAL A 289 -13.97 -10.87 -14.40
C VAL A 289 -15.32 -10.67 -15.06
N GLU A 290 -15.29 -10.14 -16.27
CA GLU A 290 -16.44 -10.10 -17.14
C GLU A 290 -16.36 -11.17 -18.21
N LEU A 291 -17.47 -11.84 -18.47
CA LEU A 291 -17.61 -12.88 -19.46
C LEU A 291 -19.02 -12.86 -20.05
N GLU A 292 -19.15 -13.35 -21.29
CA GLU A 292 -20.45 -13.47 -21.93
C GLU A 292 -21.40 -14.36 -21.12
N PRO A 293 -22.64 -13.91 -20.84
CA PRO A 293 -23.64 -14.72 -20.16
C PRO A 293 -23.88 -16.07 -20.85
N ALA A 294 -24.27 -17.08 -20.09
CA ALA A 294 -24.69 -18.37 -20.61
C ALA A 294 -26.14 -18.67 -20.22
N ALA A 295 -26.73 -19.67 -20.88
CA ALA A 295 -28.05 -20.16 -20.48
C ALA A 295 -28.02 -20.70 -19.04
N PRO A 296 -29.13 -20.59 -18.27
CA PRO A 296 -29.23 -21.17 -16.94
C PRO A 296 -28.84 -22.66 -16.90
N GLY A 297 -28.16 -23.07 -15.82
CA GLY A 297 -27.59 -24.40 -15.64
C GLY A 297 -26.25 -24.63 -16.33
N ARG A 298 -25.75 -23.68 -17.14
CA ARG A 298 -24.40 -23.74 -17.71
C ARG A 298 -23.36 -23.18 -16.75
N GLU A 299 -22.21 -23.83 -16.73
CA GLU A 299 -21.02 -23.39 -16.02
C GLU A 299 -19.94 -22.93 -17.02
N LYS A 300 -19.28 -21.82 -16.72
CA LYS A 300 -18.04 -21.38 -17.37
C LYS A 300 -16.95 -21.18 -16.31
N LEU A 301 -15.71 -21.51 -16.69
CA LEU A 301 -14.54 -21.05 -15.95
C LEU A 301 -14.28 -19.59 -16.34
N ALA A 302 -14.46 -18.65 -15.42
CA ALA A 302 -14.24 -17.23 -15.66
C ALA A 302 -12.75 -16.86 -15.60
N ALA A 303 -12.01 -17.42 -14.65
CA ALA A 303 -10.57 -17.27 -14.59
C ALA A 303 -9.86 -18.42 -13.89
N ARG A 304 -8.58 -18.60 -14.21
CA ARG A 304 -7.63 -19.36 -13.39
C ARG A 304 -6.64 -18.36 -12.80
N LEU A 305 -6.59 -18.31 -11.48
CA LEU A 305 -5.66 -17.49 -10.70
C LEU A 305 -4.50 -18.38 -10.29
N SER A 306 -3.27 -17.97 -10.60
CA SER A 306 -2.05 -18.68 -10.21
C SER A 306 -1.10 -17.70 -9.53
N VAL A 307 -0.50 -18.10 -8.42
CA VAL A 307 0.59 -17.34 -7.77
C VAL A 307 1.91 -18.00 -8.12
N LEU A 308 2.85 -17.21 -8.61
CA LEU A 308 4.13 -17.69 -9.10
C LEU A 308 5.31 -17.06 -8.35
N ALA A 309 6.39 -17.83 -8.25
CA ALA A 309 7.74 -17.31 -8.00
C ALA A 309 8.57 -17.53 -9.28
N GLY A 310 8.86 -16.44 -10.00
CA GLY A 310 9.35 -16.56 -11.37
C GLY A 310 8.35 -17.32 -12.25
N ASP A 311 8.79 -18.39 -12.89
CA ASP A 311 7.92 -19.25 -13.72
C ASP A 311 7.26 -20.41 -12.95
N GLU A 312 7.64 -20.63 -11.69
CA GLU A 312 7.11 -21.73 -10.87
C GLU A 312 5.75 -21.38 -10.28
N VAL A 313 4.74 -22.22 -10.53
CA VAL A 313 3.41 -22.07 -9.94
C VAL A 313 3.42 -22.63 -8.52
N LEU A 314 3.38 -21.74 -7.53
CA LEU A 314 3.32 -22.10 -6.11
C LEU A 314 1.92 -22.55 -5.68
N GLY A 315 0.89 -22.03 -6.36
CA GLY A 315 -0.46 -22.53 -6.20
C GLY A 315 -1.46 -21.88 -7.14
N GLN A 316 -2.69 -22.40 -7.14
CA GLN A 316 -3.75 -21.93 -8.04
C GLN A 316 -5.14 -22.05 -7.42
N GLY A 317 -6.05 -21.19 -7.91
CA GLY A 317 -7.47 -21.20 -7.62
C GLY A 317 -8.30 -20.92 -8.89
N LEU A 318 -9.53 -21.43 -8.92
CA LEU A 318 -10.44 -21.28 -10.06
C LEU A 318 -11.59 -20.33 -9.71
N VAL A 319 -11.91 -19.45 -10.65
CA VAL A 319 -13.08 -18.56 -10.57
C VAL A 319 -14.17 -19.10 -11.49
N ARG A 320 -15.29 -19.54 -10.91
CA ARG A 320 -16.40 -20.20 -11.65
C ARG A 320 -17.59 -19.26 -11.80
N ALA A 321 -18.33 -19.42 -12.89
CA ALA A 321 -19.60 -18.72 -13.13
C ALA A 321 -20.67 -19.72 -13.58
N VAL A 322 -21.76 -19.80 -12.84
CA VAL A 322 -22.91 -20.69 -13.09
C VAL A 322 -24.17 -19.85 -13.17
N TRP A 323 -24.82 -19.80 -14.33
CA TRP A 323 -26.05 -19.02 -14.48
C TRP A 323 -27.23 -19.80 -13.92
N THR A 324 -28.13 -19.13 -13.22
CA THR A 324 -29.30 -19.74 -12.61
C THR A 324 -30.51 -18.82 -12.65
N THR A 325 -31.70 -19.42 -12.72
CA THR A 325 -32.99 -18.74 -12.53
C THR A 325 -33.42 -18.75 -11.06
N ASP A 326 -32.73 -19.50 -10.20
CA ASP A 326 -32.99 -19.55 -8.77
C ASP A 326 -32.38 -18.31 -8.09
N SER A 327 -33.24 -17.36 -7.76
CA SER A 327 -32.84 -16.13 -7.08
C SER A 327 -32.20 -16.40 -5.73
N THR A 328 -32.52 -17.50 -5.04
CA THR A 328 -31.93 -17.85 -3.74
C THR A 328 -30.46 -18.26 -3.84
N LEU A 329 -30.00 -18.65 -5.03
CA LEU A 329 -28.60 -18.95 -5.32
C LEU A 329 -27.86 -17.68 -5.79
N SER A 330 -28.44 -16.95 -6.74
CA SER A 330 -27.79 -15.77 -7.32
C SER A 330 -27.74 -14.56 -6.37
N THR A 331 -28.61 -14.50 -5.36
CA THR A 331 -28.60 -13.43 -4.35
C THR A 331 -27.79 -13.77 -3.10
N ARG A 332 -27.14 -14.96 -3.06
CA ARG A 332 -26.22 -15.27 -1.96
C ARG A 332 -25.07 -14.28 -1.97
N ILE A 333 -24.85 -13.67 -0.82
CA ILE A 333 -23.77 -12.71 -0.63
C ILE A 333 -22.54 -13.50 -0.20
N SER A 334 -21.45 -13.45 -0.97
CA SER A 334 -20.15 -13.86 -0.44
C SER A 334 -19.77 -12.85 0.64
N THR A 335 -19.63 -13.33 1.88
CA THR A 335 -19.28 -12.51 3.04
C THR A 335 -18.00 -11.72 2.77
N ARG A 336 -16.99 -12.36 2.17
CA ARG A 336 -15.69 -11.75 1.86
C ARG A 336 -15.80 -10.70 0.76
N VAL A 337 -16.49 -11.00 -0.34
CA VAL A 337 -16.71 -10.04 -1.44
C VAL A 337 -17.47 -8.81 -0.94
N ALA A 338 -18.56 -9.00 -0.19
CA ALA A 338 -19.34 -7.88 0.35
C ALA A 338 -18.55 -7.05 1.35
N HIS A 339 -17.79 -7.69 2.24
CA HIS A 339 -16.93 -6.99 3.20
C HIS A 339 -15.94 -6.08 2.49
N TYR A 340 -15.16 -6.59 1.53
CA TYR A 340 -14.14 -5.78 0.87
C TYR A 340 -14.71 -4.75 -0.11
N THR A 341 -15.85 -5.04 -0.75
CA THR A 341 -16.57 -4.01 -1.51
C THR A 341 -16.97 -2.84 -0.60
N GLY A 342 -17.47 -3.13 0.60
CA GLY A 342 -17.77 -2.11 1.61
C GLY A 342 -16.54 -1.35 2.13
N GLN A 343 -15.38 -2.02 2.27
CA GLN A 343 -14.11 -1.36 2.65
C GLN A 343 -13.61 -0.40 1.57
N VAL A 344 -13.75 -0.75 0.29
CA VAL A 344 -13.42 0.14 -0.83
C VAL A 344 -14.32 1.36 -0.82
N GLU A 345 -15.62 1.17 -0.67
CA GLU A 345 -16.59 2.27 -0.58
C GLU A 345 -16.31 3.18 0.63
N LEU A 346 -15.93 2.60 1.77
CA LEU A 346 -15.56 3.33 2.98
C LEU A 346 -14.37 4.26 2.73
N ALA A 347 -13.29 3.72 2.14
CA ALA A 347 -12.09 4.49 1.84
C ALA A 347 -12.41 5.68 0.91
N GLN A 348 -13.20 5.43 -0.14
CA GLN A 348 -13.62 6.46 -1.08
C GLN A 348 -14.49 7.53 -0.40
N ALA A 349 -15.48 7.12 0.39
CA ALA A 349 -16.37 8.05 1.11
C ALA A 349 -15.61 8.94 2.10
N VAL A 350 -14.61 8.40 2.81
CA VAL A 350 -13.73 9.19 3.68
C VAL A 350 -12.95 10.24 2.89
N GLN A 351 -12.28 9.82 1.82
CA GLN A 351 -11.41 10.70 1.04
C GLN A 351 -12.19 11.82 0.33
N GLU A 352 -13.32 11.48 -0.30
CA GLU A 352 -14.20 12.46 -0.92
C GLU A 352 -14.82 13.41 0.11
N GLY A 353 -15.18 12.88 1.28
CA GLY A 353 -15.74 13.67 2.38
C GLY A 353 -14.75 14.69 2.95
N LEU A 354 -13.49 14.27 3.16
CA LEU A 354 -12.42 15.16 3.62
C LEU A 354 -12.01 16.18 2.55
N ALA A 355 -11.95 15.77 1.28
CA ALA A 355 -11.68 16.70 0.18
C ALA A 355 -12.78 17.77 0.07
N ALA A 356 -14.05 17.37 0.12
CA ALA A 356 -15.18 18.31 0.13
C ALA A 356 -15.11 19.26 1.33
N ARG A 357 -14.75 18.75 2.52
CA ARG A 357 -14.57 19.58 3.73
C ARG A 357 -13.48 20.63 3.55
N ARG A 358 -12.31 20.24 3.03
CA ARG A 358 -11.19 21.17 2.74
C ARG A 358 -11.59 22.27 1.75
N ASN A 359 -12.46 21.95 0.80
CA ASN A 359 -12.98 22.89 -0.21
C ASN A 359 -14.19 23.72 0.28
N GLY A 360 -14.65 23.52 1.52
CA GLY A 360 -15.82 24.22 2.07
C GLY A 360 -17.18 23.71 1.57
N ASP A 361 -17.23 22.59 0.84
CA ASP A 361 -18.48 21.94 0.42
C ASP A 361 -19.05 21.09 1.57
N VAL A 362 -19.72 21.78 2.49
CA VAL A 362 -20.31 21.19 3.70
C VAL A 362 -21.34 20.12 3.39
N THR A 363 -22.12 20.29 2.31
CA THR A 363 -23.20 19.37 1.93
C THR A 363 -22.61 18.02 1.50
N THR A 364 -21.67 18.04 0.56
CA THR A 364 -21.00 16.82 0.10
C THR A 364 -20.19 16.17 1.22
N ALA A 365 -19.45 16.97 2.00
CA ALA A 365 -18.67 16.47 3.13
C ALA A 365 -19.56 15.74 4.15
N THR A 366 -20.70 16.31 4.51
CA THR A 366 -21.65 15.68 5.45
C THR A 366 -22.21 14.38 4.90
N ALA A 367 -22.64 14.36 3.63
CA ALA A 367 -23.21 13.17 3.01
C ALA A 367 -22.17 12.03 2.92
N LYS A 368 -20.95 12.33 2.48
CA LYS A 368 -19.88 11.34 2.31
C LYS A 368 -19.35 10.81 3.64
N LEU A 369 -19.12 11.68 4.63
CA LEU A 369 -18.66 11.25 5.95
C LEU A 369 -19.75 10.52 6.74
N ARG A 370 -21.04 10.82 6.53
CA ARG A 370 -22.15 9.99 7.04
C ARG A 370 -22.07 8.58 6.49
N ARG A 371 -21.95 8.45 5.16
CA ARG A 371 -21.82 7.14 4.50
C ARG A 371 -20.61 6.36 5.02
N ALA A 372 -19.49 7.05 5.27
CA ALA A 372 -18.31 6.43 5.88
C ALA A 372 -18.59 5.90 7.30
N VAL A 373 -19.33 6.63 8.15
CA VAL A 373 -19.73 6.15 9.48
C VAL A 373 -20.58 4.88 9.38
N GLU A 374 -21.57 4.86 8.49
CA GLU A 374 -22.43 3.69 8.26
C GLU A 374 -21.62 2.46 7.83
N LEU A 375 -20.71 2.63 6.86
CA LEU A 375 -19.87 1.55 6.33
C LEU A 375 -18.86 1.05 7.38
N ALA A 376 -18.25 1.94 8.15
CA ALA A 376 -17.33 1.56 9.22
C ALA A 376 -18.03 0.75 10.32
N ALA A 377 -19.26 1.13 10.69
CA ALA A 377 -20.08 0.40 11.66
C ALA A 377 -20.51 -0.97 11.11
N ALA A 378 -21.01 -1.02 9.87
CA ALA A 378 -21.48 -2.25 9.23
C ALA A 378 -20.36 -3.29 9.04
N SER A 379 -19.13 -2.84 8.79
CA SER A 379 -17.96 -3.71 8.58
C SER A 379 -17.16 -4.00 9.86
N GLY A 380 -17.55 -3.43 11.02
CA GLY A 380 -16.82 -3.59 12.28
C GLY A 380 -15.42 -2.98 12.27
N HIS A 381 -15.18 -1.95 11.45
CA HIS A 381 -13.88 -1.27 11.31
C HIS A 381 -13.65 -0.26 12.45
N GLU A 382 -13.42 -0.78 13.64
CA GLU A 382 -13.36 0.01 14.88
C GLU A 382 -12.29 1.13 14.85
N SER A 383 -11.14 0.88 14.23
CA SER A 383 -10.09 1.89 14.13
C SER A 383 -10.51 3.07 13.26
N THR A 384 -11.16 2.82 12.12
CA THR A 384 -11.67 3.89 11.24
C THR A 384 -12.88 4.57 11.88
N ALA A 385 -13.77 3.83 12.54
CA ALA A 385 -14.88 4.40 13.30
C ALA A 385 -14.40 5.32 14.44
N LYS A 386 -13.28 4.99 15.10
CA LYS A 386 -12.66 5.86 16.10
C LYS A 386 -12.11 7.15 15.48
N LEU A 387 -11.43 7.06 14.33
CA LEU A 387 -10.93 8.23 13.61
C LEU A 387 -12.07 9.11 13.09
N LEU A 388 -13.13 8.53 12.51
CA LEU A 388 -14.31 9.27 12.05
C LEU A 388 -14.93 10.12 13.16
N ARG A 389 -15.03 9.61 14.38
CA ARG A 389 -15.55 10.35 15.55
C ARG A 389 -14.76 11.60 15.92
N THR A 390 -13.52 11.73 15.46
CA THR A 390 -12.71 12.96 15.63
C THR A 390 -13.09 14.06 14.63
N VAL A 391 -13.75 13.70 13.52
CA VAL A 391 -14.13 14.61 12.43
C VAL A 391 -15.64 14.87 12.39
N VAL A 392 -16.44 13.91 12.85
CA VAL A 392 -17.90 14.01 12.90
C VAL A 392 -18.47 13.76 14.30
N GLU A 393 -19.66 14.30 14.54
CA GLU A 393 -20.52 14.00 15.67
C GLU A 393 -21.70 13.14 15.20
N VAL A 394 -21.99 12.09 15.95
CA VAL A 394 -23.16 11.22 15.71
C VAL A 394 -24.16 11.50 16.83
N GLU A 395 -25.33 12.02 16.47
CA GLU A 395 -26.42 12.28 17.40
C GLU A 395 -27.13 10.98 17.80
N HIS A 396 -27.94 11.05 18.87
CA HIS A 396 -28.64 9.90 19.42
C HIS A 396 -29.64 9.25 18.44
N ASP A 397 -30.15 10.03 17.49
CA ASP A 397 -31.05 9.57 16.42
C ASP A 397 -30.29 8.99 15.20
N GLY A 398 -28.95 8.92 15.26
CA GLY A 398 -28.08 8.47 14.18
C GLY A 398 -27.68 9.57 13.19
N THR A 399 -28.12 10.81 13.38
CA THR A 399 -27.75 11.92 12.49
C THR A 399 -26.26 12.25 12.62
N VAL A 400 -25.55 12.24 11.50
CA VAL A 400 -24.13 12.62 11.44
C VAL A 400 -24.00 14.10 11.06
N LYS A 401 -23.26 14.87 11.89
CA LYS A 401 -22.89 16.27 11.68
C LYS A 401 -21.38 16.45 11.66
N LEU A 402 -20.88 17.37 10.84
CA LEU A 402 -19.46 17.71 10.84
C LEU A 402 -19.09 18.47 12.12
N ARG A 403 -17.93 18.17 12.70
CA ARG A 403 -17.37 18.99 13.77
C ARG A 403 -16.94 20.35 13.23
N GLY A 404 -17.23 21.41 14.00
CA GLY A 404 -16.82 22.77 13.66
C GLY A 404 -15.31 22.98 13.72
N GLN A 405 -14.62 22.32 14.66
CA GLN A 405 -13.17 22.33 14.79
C GLN A 405 -12.66 20.90 14.85
N VAL A 406 -11.66 20.59 14.01
CA VAL A 406 -10.99 19.29 13.92
C VAL A 406 -9.50 19.57 13.88
N ALA A 407 -8.70 18.78 14.61
CA ALA A 407 -7.25 18.92 14.53
C ALA A 407 -6.77 18.46 13.15
N ALA A 408 -5.85 19.20 12.53
CA ALA A 408 -5.34 18.88 11.19
C ALA A 408 -4.70 17.47 11.15
N ALA A 409 -3.99 17.08 12.21
CA ALA A 409 -3.44 15.73 12.36
C ALA A 409 -4.52 14.63 12.39
N ASP A 410 -5.71 14.89 12.93
CA ASP A 410 -6.81 13.93 12.96
C ASP A 410 -7.42 13.73 11.57
N GLU A 411 -7.57 14.81 10.79
CA GLU A 411 -8.02 14.73 9.39
C GLU A 411 -7.00 13.97 8.54
N LEU A 412 -5.70 14.25 8.69
CA LEU A 412 -4.63 13.54 7.99
C LEU A 412 -4.56 12.07 8.38
N ALA A 413 -4.73 11.75 9.67
CA ALA A 413 -4.77 10.38 10.16
C ALA A 413 -5.96 9.61 9.57
N LEU A 414 -7.15 10.22 9.52
CA LEU A 414 -8.32 9.61 8.90
C LEU A 414 -8.12 9.43 7.38
N ASP A 415 -7.59 10.43 6.69
CA ASP A 415 -7.34 10.39 5.24
C ASP A 415 -6.38 9.25 4.87
N ILE A 416 -5.18 9.23 5.46
CA ILE A 416 -4.18 8.21 5.16
C ILE A 416 -4.62 6.80 5.58
N ARG A 417 -5.18 6.65 6.79
CA ARG A 417 -5.55 5.33 7.32
C ARG A 417 -6.87 4.81 6.76
N SER A 418 -7.60 5.60 5.95
CA SER A 418 -8.80 5.15 5.25
C SER A 418 -8.57 3.93 4.34
N THR A 419 -7.34 3.75 3.86
CA THR A 419 -6.94 2.63 3.00
C THR A 419 -6.52 1.38 3.78
N LYS A 420 -6.38 1.46 5.11
CA LYS A 420 -6.14 0.28 5.95
C LYS A 420 -7.46 -0.47 6.10
N THR A 421 -7.49 -1.75 5.76
CA THR A 421 -8.73 -2.52 5.80
C THR A 421 -8.83 -3.36 7.07
N ALA A 422 -10.05 -3.55 7.55
CA ALA A 422 -10.32 -4.54 8.59
C ALA A 422 -10.35 -5.94 7.96
N ARG A 423 -9.80 -6.95 8.64
CA ARG A 423 -9.93 -8.34 8.19
C ARG A 423 -11.36 -8.83 8.38
N VAL A 424 -11.80 -9.74 7.50
CA VAL A 424 -13.03 -10.51 7.72
C VAL A 424 -12.85 -11.33 9.00
N ARG A 425 -13.79 -11.22 9.95
CA ARG A 425 -13.76 -12.08 11.14
C ARG A 425 -13.96 -13.53 10.68
N PRO A 426 -13.18 -14.51 11.18
CA PRO A 426 -13.49 -15.91 10.95
C PRO A 426 -14.94 -16.15 11.42
N GLU A 427 -15.74 -16.84 10.61
CA GLU A 427 -17.04 -17.30 11.09
C GLU A 427 -16.78 -18.16 12.34
N GLY A 428 -17.29 -17.71 13.49
CA GLY A 428 -17.15 -18.45 14.73
C GLY A 428 -17.77 -19.84 14.56
N GLY A 429 -16.96 -20.87 14.84
CA GLY A 429 -17.44 -22.25 14.94
C GLY A 429 -18.37 -22.47 16.11
#